data_AF-A0A5N0UNP1-F1
#
_entry.id   AF-A0A5N0UNP1-F1
#
_cell.length_a   1.000
_cell.length_b   1.000
_cell.length_c   1.000
_cell.angle_alpha   90.00
_cell.angle_beta   90.00
_cell.angle_gamma   90.00
#
_symmetry.space_group_name_H-M   'P 1'
#
loop_
_entity.id
_entity.type
_entity.pdbx_description
1 polymer ?
#
loop_
_entity_poly.entity_id
_entity_poly.type
_entity_poly.pdbx_seq_one_letter_code
_entity_poly.pdbx_strand_id
1 'polypeptide(L)'
;MYQTPVPVPVRRRWPVVVALAAGLIVGGGGVGLGWALSSSSPDNADAAQACELVARTDSLDPSTQLASYDRWGAAMQLARAAADADPKYKPLSEALDKPAQIVARTFEASGPQYEAAMAAARAACAGI
;
A
#
# COMPACT_ATOMS: atom_id res chain seq x y z
N MET A 1 75.75 16.84 -18.01
CA MET A 1 74.62 15.92 -18.22
C MET A 1 73.36 16.64 -17.77
N TYR A 2 72.49 17.07 -18.70
CA TYR A 2 71.18 17.66 -18.38
C TYR A 2 70.09 16.67 -18.81
N GLN A 3 69.26 16.24 -17.86
CA GLN A 3 68.18 15.27 -18.06
C GLN A 3 66.92 16.05 -18.44
N THR A 4 66.34 15.78 -19.61
CA THR A 4 65.07 16.38 -20.03
C THR A 4 63.89 15.71 -19.31
N PRO A 5 62.93 16.47 -18.75
CA PRO A 5 61.74 15.90 -18.13
C PRO A 5 60.79 15.29 -19.17
N VAL A 6 60.32 14.07 -18.91
CA VAL A 6 59.33 13.37 -19.76
C VAL A 6 57.92 13.90 -19.42
N PRO A 7 57.11 14.33 -20.40
CA PRO A 7 55.75 14.78 -20.13
C PRO A 7 54.87 13.59 -19.69
N VAL A 8 54.30 13.69 -18.48
CA VAL A 8 53.34 12.71 -17.97
C VAL A 8 51.97 13.01 -18.61
N PRO A 9 51.32 12.05 -19.30
CA PRO A 9 50.02 12.30 -19.91
C PRO A 9 48.98 12.59 -18.82
N VAL A 10 48.43 13.80 -18.84
CA VAL A 10 47.31 14.19 -17.97
C VAL A 10 46.08 13.40 -18.41
N ARG A 11 45.79 12.28 -17.74
CA ARG A 11 44.57 11.50 -18.00
C ARG A 11 43.35 12.34 -17.65
N ARG A 12 42.71 12.90 -18.68
CA ARG A 12 41.47 13.68 -18.56
C ARG A 12 40.35 12.74 -18.10
N ARG A 13 40.04 12.75 -16.79
CA ARG A 13 38.95 11.97 -16.16
C ARG A 13 37.55 12.52 -16.44
N TRP A 14 37.48 13.66 -17.12
CA TRP A 14 36.25 14.38 -17.45
C TRP A 14 35.16 13.55 -18.16
N PRO A 15 35.46 12.69 -19.17
CA PRO A 15 34.41 11.91 -19.82
C PRO A 15 33.82 10.83 -18.90
N VAL A 16 34.59 10.31 -17.93
CA VAL A 16 34.10 9.33 -16.95
C VAL A 16 33.13 9.97 -15.96
N VAL A 17 33.43 11.20 -15.53
CA VAL A 17 32.55 11.96 -14.63
C VAL A 17 31.23 12.32 -15.33
N VAL A 18 31.29 12.72 -16.60
CA VAL A 18 30.09 13.03 -17.39
C VAL A 18 29.23 11.79 -17.61
N ALA A 19 29.85 10.63 -17.94
CA ALA A 19 29.12 9.38 -18.09
C ALA A 19 28.46 8.91 -16.79
N LEU A 20 29.13 9.06 -15.65
CA LEU A 20 28.57 8.76 -14.34
C LEU A 20 27.41 9.69 -13.98
N ALA A 21 27.54 10.99 -14.20
CA ALA A 21 26.48 11.95 -13.94
C ALA A 21 25.25 11.69 -14.83
N ALA A 22 25.46 11.41 -16.11
CA ALA A 22 24.39 11.04 -17.03
C ALA A 22 23.70 9.73 -16.61
N GLY A 23 24.47 8.72 -16.21
CA GLY A 23 23.92 7.47 -15.67
C GLY A 23 23.14 7.67 -14.38
N LEU A 24 23.57 8.57 -13.50
CA LEU A 24 22.89 8.88 -12.23
C LEU A 24 21.60 9.68 -12.45
N ILE A 25 21.57 10.57 -13.44
CA ILE A 25 20.36 11.33 -13.79
C ILE A 25 19.33 10.43 -14.47
N VAL A 26 19.76 9.57 -15.40
CA VAL A 26 18.86 8.62 -16.07
C VAL A 26 18.40 7.52 -15.11
N GLY A 27 19.30 7.00 -14.28
CA GLY A 27 18.97 6.01 -13.25
C GLY A 27 18.11 6.59 -12.13
N GLY A 28 18.47 7.76 -11.60
CA GLY A 28 17.76 8.43 -10.51
C GLY A 28 16.41 9.03 -10.92
N GLY A 29 16.31 9.56 -12.13
CA GLY A 29 15.07 10.11 -12.69
C GLY A 29 13.99 9.04 -12.87
N GLY A 30 14.37 7.82 -13.25
CA GLY A 30 13.43 6.70 -13.37
C GLY A 30 12.83 6.27 -12.03
N VAL A 31 13.64 6.19 -10.97
CA VAL A 31 13.13 5.84 -9.64
C VAL A 31 12.29 6.97 -9.06
N GLY A 32 12.72 8.22 -9.20
CA GLY A 32 12.00 9.38 -8.66
C GLY A 32 10.60 9.58 -9.26
N LEU A 33 10.44 9.37 -10.56
CA LEU A 33 9.13 9.43 -11.23
C LEU A 33 8.23 8.25 -10.83
N GLY A 34 8.79 7.06 -10.60
CA GLY A 34 8.04 5.91 -10.09
C GLY A 34 7.48 6.16 -8.68
N TRP A 35 8.27 6.78 -7.79
CA TRP A 35 7.81 7.16 -6.45
C TRP A 35 6.80 8.31 -6.47
N ALA A 36 6.96 9.30 -7.36
CA ALA A 36 6.04 10.43 -7.47
C ALA A 36 4.69 10.07 -8.12
N LEU A 37 4.66 9.07 -9.00
CA LEU A 37 3.40 8.54 -9.55
C LEU A 37 2.73 7.54 -8.61
N SER A 38 3.48 6.91 -7.72
CA SER A 38 2.94 6.04 -6.66
C SER A 38 2.45 6.83 -5.44
N SER A 39 2.70 8.14 -5.36
CA SER A 39 2.15 9.01 -4.33
C SER A 39 0.71 9.44 -4.68
N SER A 40 -0.16 8.46 -4.92
CA SER A 40 -1.57 8.63 -4.55
C SER A 40 -1.58 9.03 -3.08
N SER A 41 -2.38 10.02 -2.68
CA SER A 41 -2.40 10.50 -1.29
C SER A 41 -2.47 9.32 -0.32
N PRO A 42 -1.60 9.25 0.72
CA PRO A 42 -1.40 8.04 1.52
C PRO A 42 -2.69 7.54 2.21
N ASP A 43 -3.64 8.42 2.44
CA ASP A 43 -5.00 8.13 2.92
C ASP A 43 -5.80 7.25 1.93
N ASN A 44 -5.59 7.40 0.63
CA ASN A 44 -6.15 6.52 -0.40
C ASN A 44 -5.44 5.14 -0.40
N ALA A 45 -4.13 5.09 -0.17
CA ALA A 45 -3.38 3.83 -0.22
C ALA A 45 -3.88 2.81 0.81
N ASP A 46 -4.10 3.24 2.06
CA ASP A 46 -4.61 2.36 3.12
C ASP A 46 -6.06 1.92 2.83
N ALA A 47 -6.93 2.83 2.38
CA ALA A 47 -8.30 2.51 2.00
C ALA A 47 -8.36 1.50 0.84
N ALA A 48 -7.54 1.69 -0.19
CA ALA A 48 -7.47 0.79 -1.34
C ALA A 48 -6.95 -0.60 -0.95
N GLN A 49 -5.91 -0.67 -0.10
CA GLN A 49 -5.40 -1.94 0.41
C GLN A 49 -6.41 -2.66 1.31
N ALA A 50 -7.15 -1.92 2.14
CA ALA A 50 -8.25 -2.50 2.92
C ALA A 50 -9.29 -3.17 1.99
N CYS A 51 -9.70 -2.47 0.94
CA CYS A 51 -10.68 -2.99 -0.01
C CYS A 51 -10.17 -4.17 -0.83
N GLU A 52 -8.87 -4.21 -1.15
CA GLU A 52 -8.26 -5.38 -1.78
C GLU A 52 -8.29 -6.63 -0.88
N LEU A 53 -8.07 -6.46 0.43
CA LEU A 53 -8.19 -7.56 1.40
C LEU A 53 -9.64 -8.01 1.56
N VAL A 54 -10.60 -7.08 1.60
CA VAL A 54 -12.04 -7.38 1.64
C VAL A 54 -12.48 -8.19 0.41
N ALA A 55 -12.00 -7.84 -0.78
CA ALA A 55 -12.33 -8.54 -2.03
C ALA A 55 -11.86 -10.00 -2.05
N ARG A 56 -10.82 -10.34 -1.27
CA ARG A 56 -10.25 -11.69 -1.16
C ARG A 56 -10.76 -12.46 0.06
N THR A 57 -11.75 -11.91 0.77
CA THR A 57 -12.26 -12.47 2.02
C THR A 57 -13.74 -12.78 1.89
N ASP A 58 -14.05 -14.08 1.83
CA ASP A 58 -15.43 -14.55 1.63
C ASP A 58 -16.17 -14.77 2.95
N SER A 59 -15.46 -15.27 3.97
CA SER A 59 -16.02 -15.61 5.28
C SER A 59 -15.09 -15.21 6.42
N LEU A 60 -15.70 -14.91 7.57
CA LEU A 60 -15.06 -14.56 8.83
C LEU A 60 -15.24 -15.63 9.89
N ASP A 61 -15.47 -16.89 9.50
CA ASP A 61 -15.55 -18.00 10.46
C ASP A 61 -14.17 -18.30 11.06
N PRO A 62 -13.92 -18.00 12.36
CA PRO A 62 -12.62 -18.23 12.96
C PRO A 62 -12.30 -19.72 13.17
N SER A 63 -13.32 -20.59 13.14
CA SER A 63 -13.14 -22.04 13.36
C SER A 63 -12.61 -22.77 12.13
N THR A 64 -12.91 -22.27 10.93
CA THR A 64 -12.51 -22.88 9.66
C THR A 64 -11.63 -21.98 8.79
N GLN A 65 -11.67 -20.66 9.00
CA GLN A 65 -11.02 -19.67 8.14
C GLN A 65 -10.26 -18.58 8.92
N LEU A 66 -9.42 -18.99 9.87
CA LEU A 66 -8.63 -18.06 10.69
C LEU A 66 -7.80 -17.07 9.85
N ALA A 67 -7.18 -17.53 8.76
CA ALA A 67 -6.42 -16.65 7.87
C ALA A 67 -7.29 -15.57 7.19
N SER A 68 -8.55 -15.89 6.87
CA SER A 68 -9.51 -14.92 6.33
C SER A 68 -9.95 -13.91 7.39
N TYR A 69 -10.15 -14.39 8.62
CA TYR A 69 -10.44 -13.54 9.78
C TYR A 69 -9.29 -12.55 10.08
N ASP A 70 -8.04 -13.02 10.07
CA ASP A 70 -6.87 -12.17 10.27
C ASP A 70 -6.70 -11.13 9.15
N ARG A 71 -6.92 -11.53 7.90
CA ARG A 71 -6.93 -10.59 6.75
C ARG A 71 -8.00 -9.52 6.90
N TRP A 72 -9.18 -9.89 7.40
CA TRP A 72 -10.23 -8.91 7.67
C TRP A 72 -9.83 -7.94 8.78
N GLY A 73 -9.22 -8.44 9.86
CA GLY A 73 -8.67 -7.61 10.93
C GLY A 73 -7.64 -6.61 10.39
N ALA A 74 -6.75 -7.04 9.49
CA ALA A 74 -5.79 -6.15 8.82
C ALA A 74 -6.51 -5.09 7.96
N ALA A 75 -7.55 -5.47 7.22
CA ALA A 75 -8.36 -4.54 6.43
C ALA A 75 -9.03 -3.48 7.31
N MET A 76 -9.56 -3.86 8.48
CA MET A 76 -10.14 -2.92 9.45
C MET A 76 -9.11 -1.90 9.95
N GLN A 77 -7.89 -2.34 10.27
CA GLN A 77 -6.83 -1.43 10.75
C GLN A 77 -6.41 -0.43 9.66
N LEU A 78 -6.29 -0.89 8.41
CA LEU A 78 -6.00 -0.01 7.27
C LEU A 78 -7.12 1.00 7.03
N ALA A 79 -8.38 0.56 7.02
CA ALA A 79 -9.53 1.46 6.87
C ALA A 79 -9.61 2.49 8.00
N ARG A 80 -9.22 2.11 9.23
CA ARG A 80 -9.16 3.02 10.37
C ARG A 80 -8.02 4.02 10.24
N ALA A 81 -6.82 3.58 9.82
CA ALA A 81 -5.69 4.47 9.54
C ALA A 81 -6.05 5.50 8.47
N ALA A 82 -6.72 5.08 7.39
CA ALA A 82 -7.26 5.97 6.37
C ALA A 82 -8.25 6.99 6.95
N ALA A 83 -9.18 6.55 7.81
CA ALA A 83 -10.16 7.43 8.44
C ALA A 83 -9.57 8.43 9.46
N ASP A 84 -8.51 8.02 10.16
CA ASP A 84 -7.76 8.89 11.07
C ASP A 84 -6.97 9.96 10.29
N ALA A 85 -6.49 9.63 9.08
CA ALA A 85 -5.81 10.56 8.18
C ALA A 85 -6.78 11.48 7.42
N ASP A 86 -7.89 10.95 6.92
CA ASP A 86 -8.95 11.69 6.22
C ASP A 86 -10.35 11.20 6.66
N PRO A 87 -11.15 12.06 7.33
CA PRO A 87 -12.49 11.71 7.79
C PRO A 87 -13.45 11.18 6.72
N LYS A 88 -13.18 11.42 5.43
CA LYS A 88 -14.02 10.88 4.34
C LYS A 88 -14.06 9.35 4.32
N TYR A 89 -13.06 8.66 4.88
CA TYR A 89 -13.02 7.19 4.96
C TYR A 89 -13.67 6.62 6.23
N LYS A 90 -14.19 7.46 7.13
CA LYS A 90 -14.90 6.98 8.32
C LYS A 90 -16.06 6.00 7.99
N PRO A 91 -16.89 6.22 6.94
CA PRO A 91 -17.92 5.26 6.56
C PRO A 91 -17.36 3.89 6.15
N LEU A 92 -16.17 3.86 5.52
CA LEU A 92 -15.48 2.62 5.17
C LEU A 92 -15.11 1.85 6.45
N SER A 93 -14.39 2.50 7.37
CA SER A 93 -13.99 1.88 8.65
C SER A 93 -15.19 1.34 9.43
N GLU A 94 -16.28 2.11 9.54
CA GLU A 94 -17.50 1.69 10.23
C GLU A 94 -18.20 0.51 9.53
N ALA A 95 -18.12 0.43 8.20
CA ALA A 95 -18.70 -0.68 7.44
C ALA A 95 -17.91 -1.98 7.65
N LEU A 96 -16.56 -1.91 7.66
CA LEU A 96 -15.70 -3.09 7.90
C LEU A 96 -15.80 -3.62 9.34
N ASP A 97 -16.12 -2.77 10.32
CA ASP A 97 -16.28 -3.20 11.72
C ASP A 97 -17.51 -4.10 11.94
N LYS A 98 -18.60 -3.90 11.18
CA LYS A 98 -19.89 -4.55 11.43
C LYS A 98 -19.84 -6.08 11.32
N PRO A 99 -19.27 -6.69 10.26
CA PRO A 99 -19.18 -8.15 10.17
C PRO A 99 -18.41 -8.78 11.34
N ALA A 100 -17.27 -8.19 11.70
CA ALA A 100 -16.46 -8.69 12.82
C ALA A 100 -17.20 -8.58 14.16
N GLN A 101 -17.94 -7.49 14.39
CA GLN A 101 -18.77 -7.36 15.60
C GLN A 101 -19.90 -8.39 15.66
N ILE A 102 -20.52 -8.74 14.53
CA ILE A 102 -21.56 -9.78 14.48
C ILE A 102 -20.94 -11.11 14.86
N VAL A 103 -19.83 -11.50 14.23
CA VAL A 103 -19.11 -12.74 14.55
C VAL A 103 -18.67 -12.76 16.01
N ALA A 104 -18.11 -11.68 16.53
CA ALA A 104 -17.66 -11.62 17.93
C ALA A 104 -18.81 -11.76 18.96
N ARG A 105 -20.03 -11.33 18.61
CA ARG A 105 -21.19 -11.40 19.51
C ARG A 105 -21.96 -12.72 19.40
N THR A 106 -22.06 -13.26 18.20
CA THR A 106 -22.89 -14.42 17.88
C THR A 106 -22.08 -15.71 17.75
N PHE A 107 -20.76 -15.60 17.54
CA PHE A 107 -19.88 -16.69 17.14
C PHE A 107 -20.29 -17.36 15.83
N GLU A 108 -21.10 -16.67 15.01
CA GLU A 108 -21.60 -17.15 13.73
C GLU A 108 -21.17 -16.20 12.60
N ALA A 109 -20.51 -16.77 11.58
CA ALA A 109 -20.16 -16.08 10.34
C ALA A 109 -21.15 -16.43 9.21
N SER A 110 -22.44 -16.43 9.54
CA SER A 110 -23.53 -16.74 8.61
C SER A 110 -24.83 -16.08 9.06
N GLY A 111 -25.85 -16.09 8.19
CA GLY A 111 -27.17 -15.56 8.49
C GLY A 111 -27.39 -14.13 7.99
N PRO A 112 -28.65 -13.67 7.99
CA PRO A 112 -29.06 -12.48 7.23
C PRO A 112 -28.37 -11.19 7.69
N GLN A 113 -28.07 -11.06 8.99
CA GLN A 113 -27.38 -9.88 9.51
C GLN A 113 -25.92 -9.85 9.09
N TYR A 114 -25.24 -11.00 9.14
CA TYR A 114 -23.85 -11.14 8.71
C TYR A 114 -23.71 -10.89 7.21
N GLU A 115 -24.57 -11.51 6.39
CA GLU A 115 -24.56 -11.34 4.94
C GLU A 115 -24.83 -9.88 4.54
N ALA A 116 -25.79 -9.23 5.19
CA ALA A 116 -26.06 -7.82 4.97
C ALA A 116 -24.87 -6.93 5.36
N ALA A 117 -24.18 -7.24 6.45
CA ALA A 117 -22.99 -6.50 6.88
C ALA A 117 -21.81 -6.71 5.91
N MET A 118 -21.59 -7.95 5.44
CA MET A 118 -20.56 -8.25 4.44
C MET A 118 -20.84 -7.53 3.11
N ALA A 119 -22.10 -7.51 2.67
CA ALA A 119 -22.52 -6.77 1.48
C ALA A 119 -22.30 -5.26 1.65
N ALA A 120 -22.64 -4.70 2.82
CA ALA A 120 -22.42 -3.28 3.10
C ALA A 120 -20.92 -2.92 3.13
N ALA A 121 -20.07 -3.77 3.70
CA ALA A 121 -18.62 -3.58 3.69
C ALA A 121 -18.07 -3.59 2.25
N ARG A 122 -18.51 -4.54 1.41
CA ARG A 122 -18.12 -4.59 -0.01
C ARG A 122 -18.64 -3.38 -0.80
N ALA A 123 -19.87 -2.92 -0.53
CA ALA A 123 -20.43 -1.73 -1.16
C ALA A 123 -19.66 -0.45 -0.78
N ALA A 124 -19.18 -0.35 0.47
CA ALA A 124 -18.35 0.78 0.91
C ALA A 124 -17.01 0.86 0.14
N CYS A 125 -16.53 -0.26 -0.40
CA CYS A 125 -15.36 -0.32 -1.26
C CYS A 125 -15.60 0.08 -2.72
N ALA A 126 -16.85 0.25 -3.17
CA ALA A 126 -17.14 0.54 -4.58
C ALA A 126 -16.77 1.96 -5.04
N GLY A 127 -16.42 2.85 -4.10
CA GLY A 127 -16.07 4.26 -4.36
C GLY A 127 -14.67 4.64 -3.87
N ILE A 128 -13.83 3.65 -3.58
CA ILE A 128 -12.41 3.77 -3.22
C ILE A 128 -11.58 3.55 -4.48
#